data_AF-A0AA88QHP2-F1
#
_entry.id   AF-A0AA88QHP2-F1
#
_cell.length_a   1.000
_cell.length_b   1.000
_cell.length_c   1.000
_cell.angle_alpha   90.00
_cell.angle_beta   90.00
_cell.angle_gamma   90.00
#
_symmetry.space_group_name_H-M   'P 1'
#
loop_
_entity.id
_entity.type
_entity.pdbx_description
1 polymer ?
#
loop_
_entity_poly.entity_id
_entity_poly.type
_entity_poly.pdbx_seq_one_letter_code
_entity_poly.pdbx_strand_id
1 'polypeptide(L)' 'ILACLDGYMNIAMEQTEEYVNGQLKNKYGDAFIRGNNVLYISTSKRTLGDGA' A
#
# COMPACT_ATOMS: atom_id res chain seq x y z
N ILE A 1 3.44 0.36 3.98
CA ILE A 1 3.37 -0.86 4.82
C ILE A 1 1.91 -1.12 5.14
N LEU A 2 1.42 -2.37 5.06
CA LEU A 2 0.04 -2.71 5.42
C LEU A 2 -0.03 -3.03 6.91
N ALA A 3 -0.81 -2.26 7.67
CA ALA A 3 -0.93 -2.41 9.12
C ALA A 3 -2.11 -3.33 9.49
N CYS A 4 -3.30 -3.12 8.92
CA CYS A 4 -4.46 -3.99 9.14
C CYS A 4 -5.48 -3.93 7.99
N LEU A 5 -6.38 -4.93 7.97
CA LEU A 5 -7.49 -5.09 7.03
C LEU A 5 -8.74 -5.56 7.80
N ASP A 6 -9.94 -5.16 7.38
CA ASP A 6 -11.22 -5.63 7.94
C ASP A 6 -12.06 -6.45 6.95
N GLY A 7 -13.24 -6.93 7.40
CA GLY A 7 -14.17 -7.72 6.59
C GLY A 7 -14.85 -6.96 5.44
N TYR A 8 -14.70 -5.63 5.38
CA TYR A 8 -15.16 -4.77 4.29
C TYR A 8 -14.01 -4.34 3.35
N MET A 9 -12.82 -4.91 3.56
CA MET A 9 -11.58 -4.59 2.85
C MET A 9 -11.08 -3.16 3.07
N ASN A 10 -11.49 -2.48 4.15
CA ASN A 10 -10.84 -1.21 4.51
C ASN A 10 -9.42 -1.49 4.99
N ILE A 11 -8.48 -0.61 4.62
CA ILE A 11 -7.05 -0.82 4.83
C ILE A 11 -6.49 0.33 5.66
N ALA A 12 -5.76 0.00 6.72
CA ALA A 12 -4.84 0.93 7.35
C ALA A 12 -3.42 0.68 6.84
N MET A 13 -2.77 1.75 6.39
CA MET A 13 -1.42 1.73 5.87
C MET A 13 -0.54 2.74 6.58
N GLU A 14 0.73 2.40 6.73
CA GLU A 14 1.78 3.26 7.25
C GLU A 14 2.82 3.51 6.15
N GLN A 15 3.56 4.61 6.23
CA GLN A 15 4.57 4.99 5.22
C GLN A 15 4.02 4.91 3.79
N THR A 16 2.81 5.41 3.60
CA THR A 16 2.04 5.28 2.36
C THR A 16 2.53 6.28 1.33
N GLU A 17 2.81 5.79 0.13
CA GLU A 17 3.19 6.59 -1.03
C GLU A 17 2.19 6.36 -2.15
N GLU A 18 1.77 7.45 -2.80
CA GLU A 18 0.87 7.40 -3.95
C GLU A 18 1.66 7.56 -5.23
N TYR A 19 1.38 6.66 -6.16
CA TYR A 19 1.94 6.69 -7.51
C TYR A 19 0.81 6.87 -8.52
N VAL A 20 0.95 7.87 -9.38
CA VAL A 20 0.03 8.11 -10.51
C VAL A 20 0.85 8.00 -11.78
N ASN A 21 0.45 7.12 -12.70
CA ASN A 21 1.20 6.82 -13.94
C ASN A 21 2.68 6.44 -13.66
N GLY A 22 2.94 5.72 -12.57
CA GLY A 22 4.27 5.29 -12.16
C GLY A 22 5.15 6.39 -11.55
N GLN A 23 4.65 7.61 -11.42
CA GLN A 23 5.38 8.73 -10.79
C GLN A 23 4.90 8.94 -9.36
N LEU A 24 5.84 9.15 -8.44
CA LEU A 24 5.54 9.50 -7.05
C LEU A 24 4.79 10.83 -7.03
N LYS A 25 3.54 10.79 -6.61
CA LYS A 25 2.66 11.97 -6.53
C LYS A 25 2.66 12.56 -5.13
N ASN A 26 2.60 11.72 -4.11
CA ASN A 26 2.52 12.16 -2.73
C ASN A 26 3.02 11.12 -1.72
N LYS A 27 3.38 11.58 -0.52
CA LYS A 27 3.70 10.75 0.65
C LYS A 27 2.73 11.09 1.78
N TYR A 28 1.85 10.15 2.11
CA TYR A 28 0.81 10.35 3.11
C TYR A 28 1.23 9.90 4.51
N GLY A 29 2.23 9.02 4.63
CA GLY A 29 2.55 8.39 5.91
C GLY A 29 1.43 7.46 6.32
N ASP A 30 0.68 7.82 7.36
CA ASP A 30 -0.44 7.03 7.83
C ASP A 30 -1.70 7.33 7.01
N ALA A 31 -2.26 6.30 6.38
CA ALA A 31 -3.38 6.43 5.47
C ALA A 31 -4.44 5.36 5.73
N PHE A 32 -5.70 5.76 5.58
CA PHE A 32 -6.85 4.86 5.62
C PHE A 32 -7.53 4.83 4.26
N ILE A 33 -7.64 3.64 3.67
CA ILE A 33 -8.22 3.43 2.34
C ILE A 33 -9.52 2.65 2.52
N ARG A 34 -10.62 3.19 1.99
CA ARG A 34 -11.92 2.53 2.02
C ARG A 34 -11.97 1.36 1.04
N GLY A 35 -12.45 0.20 1.48
CA GLY A 35 -12.34 -1.06 0.73
C GLY A 35 -13.06 -1.07 -0.61
N ASN A 36 -14.16 -0.33 -0.77
CA ASN A 36 -14.86 -0.25 -2.05
C ASN A 36 -14.10 0.55 -3.13
N ASN A 37 -13.01 1.24 -2.77
CA ASN A 37 -12.13 1.92 -3.73
C ASN A 37 -10.94 1.03 -4.14
N VAL A 38 -10.81 -0.16 -3.57
CA VAL A 38 -9.69 -1.08 -3.81
C VAL A 38 -10.04 -2.00 -4.98
N LEU A 39 -9.26 -1.94 -6.06
CA LEU A 39 -9.39 -2.86 -7.19
C LEU A 39 -8.68 -4.20 -6.90
N TYR A 40 -7.44 -4.14 -6.41
CA TYR A 40 -6.68 -5.33 -6.03
C TYR A 40 -5.61 -4.97 -4.98
N ILE A 41 -5.12 -6.00 -4.28
CA ILE A 41 -3.98 -5.92 -3.37
C ILE A 41 -2.92 -6.90 -3.85
N SER A 42 -1.67 -6.46 -3.97
CA SER A 42 -0.54 -7.31 -4.31
C SER A 42 0.60 -7.09 -3.34
N THR A 43 1.31 -8.15 -2.98
CA THR A 43 2.57 -8.01 -2.25
C THR A 43 3.63 -7.36 -3.15
N SER A 44 4.43 -6.48 -2.57
CA SER A 44 5.62 -5.97 -3.25
C SER A 44 6.56 -7.14 -3.52
N LYS A 45 6.97 -7.35 -4.78
CA LYS A 45 8.07 -8.28 -5.07
C LYS A 45 9.34 -7.71 -4.46
N ARG A 46 9.74 -8.21 -3.29
CA ARG A 46 11.12 -8.07 -2.83
C ARG A 46 11.95 -8.95 -3.74
N THR A 47 12.83 -8.38 -4.56
CA THR A 47 13.92 -9.15 -5.15
C THR A 47 14.73 -9.71 -3.99
N LEU A 48 14.71 -11.03 -3.81
CA LEU A 48 15.63 -11.74 -2.93
C LEU A 48 17.02 -11.62 -3.58
N GLY A 49 17.69 -10.51 -3.31
CA GLY A 49 18.95 -10.16 -3.93
C GLY A 49 19.44 -8.87 -3.31
N ASP A 50 19.93 -8.98 -2.08
CA ASP A 50 21.11 -8.28 -1.57
C ASP A 50 21.38 -8.77 -0.13
N GLY A 51 22.28 -9.74 -0.07
CA GLY A 51 23.14 -10.19 1.04
C GLY A 51 22.71 -10.01 2.49
N ALA A 52 22.36 -11.12 3.14
CA ALA A 52 23.01 -11.69 4.35
C ALA A 52 22.23 -12.92 4.81
#